data_AF-A0A1L9BGH0-F1
#
_entry.id   AF-A0A1L9BGH0-F1
#
_cell.length_a   1.000
_cell.length_b   1.000
_cell.length_c   1.000
_cell.angle_alpha   90.00
_cell.angle_beta   90.00
_cell.angle_gamma   90.00
#
_symmetry.space_group_name_H-M   'P 1'
#
loop_
_entity.id
_entity.type
_entity.pdbx_description
1 polymer ?
#
loop_
_entity_poly.entity_id
_entity_poly.type
_entity_poly.pdbx_seq_one_letter_code
_entity_poly.pdbx_strand_id
1 'polypeptide(L)'
;MHGIDGAASRGLRRLSALALALFLATGCPGEEEPQPTPAGAVTVQGQVTYDFVPATYCYTATRRLAAPFAILDSMYTASRAFLAVRPVTLPPLKVSWSPNNVPQEGDPALGFITTSRFSARENKIYILGKAGADTDEFDSHVIVHEWGHFFEQSLSRADSPGGFHGAGDMLDPRVAFGEGYGNALAAMLLPESIYADTAWLGPGGTLSASGFDAETEPSPTDDPHPGPFSEMSIQRLLYDLYDSGTSEAHDRMTVDLGTLYDVLVGPQKTTEAMTTIGSFVAGLKDQPGVDTAAVDALLAHYEIGPITTPWGDGDSKLSDMYTPVSLLPYAGSANLDGGYEFNKRQQNQYFVFSGSGDRVTVSATSDDDVSIAVYHKGAWVAGADQSLSGTETFDFHAQTGRRYVVVLTGFKSSPGGYPVSVSITSP
;
A
#
# COMPACT_ATOMS: atom_id res chain seq x y z
N MET A 1 -3.39 37.79 -54.18
CA MET A 1 -3.33 38.33 -55.56
C MET A 1 -2.69 39.70 -55.45
N HIS A 2 -1.56 39.91 -56.15
CA HIS A 2 -0.63 41.07 -56.11
C HIS A 2 0.10 41.29 -54.77
N GLY A 3 1.43 41.26 -54.66
CA GLY A 3 2.50 41.57 -55.62
C GLY A 3 3.09 42.94 -55.27
N ILE A 4 4.18 43.03 -54.45
CA ILE A 4 5.60 43.17 -54.87
C ILE A 4 5.89 44.63 -55.32
N ASP A 5 6.88 45.43 -54.87
CA ASP A 5 8.34 45.32 -54.62
C ASP A 5 8.75 46.53 -53.72
N GLY A 6 9.86 46.63 -52.99
CA GLY A 6 11.27 46.25 -53.13
C GLY A 6 12.06 47.37 -52.39
N ALA A 7 13.32 47.29 -51.97
CA ALA A 7 14.44 46.38 -52.20
C ALA A 7 15.58 46.75 -51.22
N ALA A 8 16.68 45.99 -51.37
CA ALA A 8 18.05 46.20 -50.87
C ALA A 8 18.36 45.72 -49.44
N SER A 9 19.39 44.91 -49.18
CA SER A 9 20.35 44.23 -50.05
C SER A 9 21.12 43.17 -49.23
N ARG A 10 21.52 42.11 -49.92
CA ARG A 10 22.21 40.91 -49.44
C ARG A 10 23.64 41.17 -48.94
N GLY A 11 24.11 40.30 -48.04
CA GLY A 11 25.53 40.17 -47.70
C GLY A 11 25.85 38.92 -46.87
N LEU A 12 25.91 37.76 -47.53
CA LEU A 12 26.30 36.46 -46.99
C LEU A 12 27.82 36.42 -46.69
N ARG A 13 28.26 35.77 -45.59
CA ARG A 13 29.43 34.84 -45.56
C ARG A 13 29.67 34.17 -44.18
N ARG A 14 29.37 32.87 -44.15
CA ARG A 14 30.10 31.70 -43.62
C ARG A 14 31.00 31.81 -42.37
N LEU A 15 30.65 30.93 -41.41
CA LEU A 15 31.47 29.96 -40.65
C LEU A 15 32.70 30.43 -39.86
N SER A 16 32.69 30.18 -38.55
CA SER A 16 33.72 29.41 -37.82
C SER A 16 33.24 29.06 -36.41
N ALA A 17 33.44 27.80 -36.02
CA ALA A 17 33.26 27.28 -34.67
C ALA A 17 34.44 27.67 -33.77
N LEU A 18 34.20 27.98 -32.48
CA LEU A 18 34.84 27.39 -31.29
C LEU A 18 34.49 28.18 -30.01
N ALA A 19 34.54 27.45 -28.89
CA ALA A 19 34.82 27.89 -27.52
C ALA A 19 33.64 28.22 -26.58
N LEU A 20 33.31 27.16 -25.84
CA LEU A 20 32.85 27.09 -24.45
C LEU A 20 33.50 28.14 -23.51
N ALA A 21 32.68 28.84 -22.72
CA ALA A 21 33.06 29.34 -21.40
C ALA A 21 31.81 29.61 -20.53
N LEU A 22 31.73 28.88 -19.42
CA LEU A 22 30.76 28.97 -18.33
C LEU A 22 31.25 30.02 -17.31
N PHE A 23 30.44 31.00 -16.88
CA PHE A 23 30.60 31.66 -15.57
C PHE A 23 29.29 32.27 -15.06
N LEU A 24 28.78 31.61 -14.00
CA LEU A 24 28.22 32.11 -12.74
C LEU A 24 27.23 33.30 -12.71
N ALA A 25 26.14 33.02 -11.98
CA ALA A 25 25.01 33.85 -11.65
C ALA A 25 25.35 35.14 -10.89
N THR A 26 24.56 36.18 -11.15
CA THR A 26 24.38 37.33 -10.25
C THR A 26 22.90 37.46 -9.90
N GLY A 27 22.56 37.20 -8.64
CA GLY A 27 21.22 37.37 -8.09
C GLY A 27 20.90 38.83 -7.76
N CYS A 28 19.60 39.16 -7.83
CA CYS A 28 19.01 40.44 -7.39
C CYS A 28 18.78 40.45 -5.87
N PRO A 29 18.87 41.60 -5.17
CA PRO A 29 18.61 41.67 -3.74
C PRO A 29 17.12 41.93 -3.44
N GLY A 30 16.57 41.21 -2.47
CA GLY A 30 15.27 41.47 -1.82
C GLY A 30 15.47 41.61 -0.30
N GLU A 31 14.69 42.49 0.33
CA GLU A 31 14.82 42.93 1.73
C GLU A 31 14.36 41.87 2.76
N GLU A 32 15.03 41.83 3.93
CA GLU A 32 14.88 40.82 5.00
C GLU A 32 13.79 41.18 6.04
N GLU A 33 12.99 40.19 6.44
CA GLU A 33 12.26 40.14 7.73
C GLU A 33 13.05 39.29 8.76
N PRO A 34 12.94 39.55 10.08
CA PRO A 34 13.78 38.91 11.09
C PRO A 34 13.36 37.46 11.41
N GLN A 35 14.32 36.54 11.28
CA GLN A 35 14.21 35.11 11.60
C GLN A 35 14.49 34.80 13.09
N PRO A 36 13.86 33.76 13.68
CA PRO A 36 14.08 33.33 15.06
C PRO A 36 15.45 32.65 15.26
N THR A 37 16.02 32.80 16.46
CA THR A 37 17.37 32.33 16.85
C THR A 37 17.58 30.82 16.65
N PRO A 38 18.61 30.37 15.91
CA PRO A 38 18.92 28.95 15.75
C PRO A 38 19.50 28.34 17.03
N ALA A 39 19.08 27.11 17.36
CA ALA A 39 19.76 26.26 18.32
C ALA A 39 21.22 26.03 17.87
N GLY A 40 22.14 25.97 18.85
CA GLY A 40 23.58 26.03 18.63
C GLY A 40 24.09 25.08 17.53
N ALA A 41 24.89 25.64 16.61
CA ALA A 41 25.48 24.90 15.51
C ALA A 41 26.42 23.80 16.04
N VAL A 42 26.12 22.53 15.74
CA VAL A 42 27.06 21.42 15.91
C VAL A 42 27.90 21.35 14.65
N THR A 43 29.21 21.62 14.80
CA THR A 43 30.16 21.43 13.71
C THR A 43 30.53 19.95 13.63
N VAL A 44 30.09 19.26 12.57
CA VAL A 44 30.60 17.94 12.20
C VAL A 44 31.78 18.14 11.28
N GLN A 45 32.98 17.77 11.72
CA GLN A 45 34.18 17.74 10.88
C GLN A 45 34.67 16.29 10.72
N GLY A 46 34.88 15.90 9.46
CA GLY A 46 35.50 14.64 9.08
C GLY A 46 36.10 14.80 7.68
N GLN A 47 37.29 14.24 7.47
CA GLN A 47 37.90 14.21 6.14
C GLN A 47 37.22 13.11 5.31
N VAL A 48 36.39 13.50 4.35
CA VAL A 48 35.86 12.57 3.35
C VAL A 48 36.94 12.37 2.29
N THR A 49 37.69 11.27 2.38
CA THR A 49 38.56 10.83 1.29
C THR A 49 37.75 9.97 0.34
N TYR A 50 37.42 10.51 -0.84
CA TYR A 50 37.00 9.71 -1.98
C TYR A 50 38.26 9.13 -2.62
N ASP A 51 38.47 7.83 -2.51
CA ASP A 51 39.37 7.12 -3.41
C ASP A 51 38.58 6.88 -4.71
N PHE A 52 38.58 7.88 -5.59
CA PHE A 52 38.22 7.65 -6.98
C PHE A 52 39.33 6.82 -7.60
N VAL A 53 39.32 5.50 -7.36
CA VAL A 53 39.83 4.60 -8.38
C VAL A 53 39.02 4.93 -9.62
N PRO A 54 39.63 5.38 -10.74
CA PRO A 54 38.89 5.62 -11.96
C PRO A 54 38.41 4.25 -12.46
N ALA A 55 37.30 3.76 -11.93
CA ALA A 55 36.57 2.70 -12.55
C ALA A 55 36.07 3.31 -13.85
N THR A 56 36.76 2.99 -14.94
CA THR A 56 36.39 3.41 -16.30
C THR A 56 35.18 2.59 -16.75
N TYR A 57 34.11 2.61 -15.96
CA TYR A 57 32.80 2.19 -16.40
C TYR A 57 32.10 3.45 -16.89
N CYS A 58 32.10 3.67 -18.21
CA CYS A 58 31.14 4.57 -18.81
C CYS A 58 29.73 4.14 -18.36
N TYR A 59 28.87 5.09 -17.99
CA TYR A 59 27.44 4.79 -17.88
C TYR A 59 26.99 4.15 -19.19
N THR A 60 26.57 2.90 -19.12
CA THR A 60 25.89 2.24 -20.23
C THR A 60 24.44 2.11 -19.82
N ALA A 61 23.53 2.72 -20.58
CA ALA A 61 22.08 2.61 -20.36
C ALA A 61 21.60 1.15 -20.24
N THR A 62 22.33 0.21 -20.84
CA THR A 62 22.08 -1.23 -20.75
C THR A 62 22.37 -1.86 -19.39
N ARG A 63 23.23 -1.25 -18.56
CA ARG A 63 23.54 -1.73 -17.20
C ARG A 63 22.73 -1.03 -16.11
N ARG A 64 22.02 0.06 -16.47
CA ARG A 64 21.08 0.79 -15.59
C ARG A 64 21.67 1.09 -14.21
N LEU A 65 22.94 1.53 -14.16
CA LEU A 65 23.73 1.65 -12.92
C LEU A 65 23.15 2.66 -11.90
N ALA A 66 22.24 3.54 -12.31
CA ALA A 66 21.57 4.49 -11.41
C ALA A 66 20.44 3.84 -10.58
N ALA A 67 19.84 2.76 -11.08
CA ALA A 67 18.66 2.14 -10.47
C ALA A 67 18.88 1.68 -9.02
N PRO A 68 19.98 0.97 -8.66
CA PRO A 68 20.21 0.61 -7.26
C PRO A 68 20.34 1.82 -6.32
N PHE A 69 20.83 2.96 -6.81
CA PHE A 69 20.93 4.18 -6.01
C PHE A 69 19.59 4.87 -5.85
N ALA A 70 18.76 4.92 -6.89
CA ALA A 70 17.40 5.45 -6.81
C ALA A 70 16.53 4.63 -5.85
N ILE A 71 16.57 3.30 -5.99
CA ILE A 71 15.89 2.37 -5.07
C ILE A 71 16.34 2.58 -3.62
N LEU A 72 17.66 2.68 -3.39
CA LEU A 72 18.21 2.92 -2.06
C LEU A 72 17.78 4.28 -1.50
N ASP A 73 17.79 5.33 -2.33
CA ASP A 73 17.42 6.69 -1.92
C ASP A 73 15.95 6.77 -1.46
N SER A 74 15.03 6.19 -2.22
CA SER A 74 13.61 6.11 -1.86
C SER A 74 13.39 5.37 -0.53
N MET A 75 13.96 4.17 -0.38
CA MET A 75 13.82 3.39 0.86
C MET A 75 14.53 4.02 2.05
N TYR A 76 15.66 4.68 1.82
CA TYR A 76 16.39 5.42 2.85
C TYR A 76 15.58 6.62 3.33
N THR A 77 14.96 7.36 2.41
CA THR A 77 14.03 8.47 2.72
C THR A 77 12.92 8.00 3.65
N ALA A 78 12.21 6.92 3.28
CA ALA A 78 11.15 6.37 4.11
C ALA A 78 11.64 5.91 5.49
N SER A 79 12.78 5.20 5.53
CA SER A 79 13.40 4.75 6.77
C SER A 79 13.79 5.91 7.70
N ARG A 80 14.34 6.99 7.13
CA ARG A 80 14.78 8.17 7.89
C ARG A 80 13.63 8.94 8.48
N ALA A 81 12.48 9.00 7.81
CA ALA A 81 11.29 9.66 8.32
C ALA A 81 10.84 9.05 9.65
N PHE A 82 10.71 7.72 9.73
CA PHE A 82 10.34 7.04 10.98
C PHE A 82 11.42 7.13 12.06
N LEU A 83 12.70 7.02 11.68
CA LEU A 83 13.82 7.19 12.62
C LEU A 83 13.91 8.61 13.19
N ALA A 84 13.34 9.61 12.53
CA ALA A 84 13.31 10.99 13.02
C ALA A 84 12.25 11.20 14.12
N VAL A 85 11.16 10.42 14.10
CA VAL A 85 10.03 10.59 15.03
C VAL A 85 10.02 9.56 16.16
N ARG A 86 10.63 8.38 15.97
CA ARG A 86 10.63 7.28 16.95
C ARG A 86 11.96 6.50 16.94
N PRO A 87 12.38 5.87 18.06
CA PRO A 87 13.57 5.02 18.12
C PRO A 87 13.29 3.64 17.51
N VAL A 88 13.20 3.58 16.18
CA VAL A 88 12.85 2.37 15.44
C VAL A 88 14.07 1.47 15.20
N THR A 89 13.92 0.16 15.38
CA THR A 89 14.91 -0.83 14.92
C THR A 89 14.36 -1.55 13.69
N LEU A 90 14.79 -1.14 12.50
CA LEU A 90 14.38 -1.77 11.25
C LEU A 90 15.14 -3.09 11.05
N PRO A 91 14.45 -4.22 10.79
CA PRO A 91 15.13 -5.45 10.42
C PRO A 91 15.77 -5.35 9.03
N PRO A 92 16.71 -6.24 8.68
CA PRO A 92 17.29 -6.26 7.34
C PRO A 92 16.21 -6.51 6.27
N LEU A 93 16.14 -5.61 5.29
CA LEU A 93 15.31 -5.74 4.10
C LEU A 93 16.17 -6.21 2.92
N LYS A 94 15.69 -7.22 2.19
CA LYS A 94 16.28 -7.64 0.92
C LYS A 94 15.51 -7.00 -0.23
N VAL A 95 16.24 -6.49 -1.22
CA VAL A 95 15.66 -5.93 -2.44
C VAL A 95 16.27 -6.63 -3.64
N SER A 96 15.43 -7.17 -4.51
CA SER A 96 15.79 -7.90 -5.72
C SER A 96 15.41 -7.09 -6.94
N TRP A 97 16.41 -6.40 -7.48
CA TRP A 97 16.31 -5.69 -8.76
C TRP A 97 17.33 -6.25 -9.76
N SER A 98 16.96 -6.27 -11.03
CA SER A 98 17.82 -6.66 -12.14
C SER A 98 17.27 -6.08 -13.45
N PRO A 99 18.12 -5.74 -14.43
CA PRO A 99 17.67 -5.46 -15.80
C PRO A 99 16.90 -6.61 -16.48
N ASN A 100 16.93 -7.82 -15.89
CA ASN A 100 16.18 -8.98 -16.35
C ASN A 100 14.82 -9.14 -15.64
N ASN A 101 14.50 -8.32 -14.64
CA ASN A 101 13.19 -8.35 -14.01
C ASN A 101 12.17 -7.76 -14.98
N VAL A 102 11.25 -8.60 -15.44
CA VAL A 102 10.25 -8.28 -16.47
C VAL A 102 8.82 -8.48 -15.93
N PRO A 103 7.83 -7.73 -16.46
CA PRO A 103 6.43 -7.86 -16.07
C PRO A 103 5.81 -9.10 -16.72
N GLN A 104 6.26 -10.27 -16.29
CA GLN A 104 5.81 -11.56 -16.80
C GLN A 104 5.70 -12.53 -15.63
N GLU A 105 4.63 -13.32 -15.64
CA GLU A 105 4.47 -14.44 -14.72
C GLU A 105 5.53 -15.51 -14.96
N GLY A 106 6.01 -16.12 -13.87
CA GLY A 106 6.95 -17.23 -13.93
C GLY A 106 7.84 -17.32 -12.70
N ASP A 107 9.01 -17.91 -12.89
CA ASP A 107 10.02 -18.07 -11.84
C ASP A 107 10.76 -16.74 -11.58
N PRO A 108 10.65 -16.16 -10.36
CA PRO A 108 11.38 -14.94 -9.99
C PRO A 108 12.90 -15.08 -10.10
N ALA A 109 13.46 -16.30 -9.99
CA ALA A 109 14.89 -16.53 -10.17
C ALA A 109 15.36 -16.27 -11.61
N LEU A 110 14.44 -16.31 -12.59
CA LEU A 110 14.70 -15.98 -13.99
C LEU A 110 14.37 -14.51 -14.31
N GLY A 111 13.90 -13.73 -13.33
CA GLY A 111 13.43 -12.35 -13.51
C GLY A 111 11.96 -12.23 -13.93
N PHE A 112 11.18 -13.33 -13.93
CA PHE A 112 9.74 -13.29 -14.20
C PHE A 112 9.01 -12.98 -12.90
N ILE A 113 8.76 -11.69 -12.64
CA ILE A 113 8.21 -11.23 -11.36
C ILE A 113 6.80 -10.66 -11.46
N THR A 114 6.19 -10.62 -12.64
CA THR A 114 4.85 -10.01 -12.91
C THR A 114 4.77 -8.50 -12.69
N THR A 115 5.10 -8.01 -11.50
CA THR A 115 5.06 -6.61 -11.07
C THR A 115 6.11 -6.38 -9.98
N SER A 116 6.49 -5.13 -9.72
CA SER A 116 7.13 -4.79 -8.45
C SER A 116 6.20 -5.13 -7.29
N ARG A 117 6.76 -5.72 -6.23
CA ARG A 117 6.00 -6.14 -5.04
C ARG A 117 6.87 -6.45 -3.84
N PHE A 118 6.30 -6.34 -2.65
CA PHE A 118 6.77 -6.95 -1.44
C PHE A 118 6.26 -8.40 -1.33
N SER A 119 7.18 -9.32 -1.05
CA SER A 119 6.86 -10.72 -0.74
C SER A 119 6.98 -10.93 0.76
N ALA A 120 5.84 -10.97 1.46
CA ALA A 120 5.78 -11.25 2.90
C ALA A 120 6.43 -12.60 3.25
N ARG A 121 6.21 -13.63 2.43
CA ARG A 121 6.79 -14.97 2.60
C ARG A 121 8.32 -14.97 2.57
N GLU A 122 8.91 -14.12 1.73
CA GLU A 122 10.36 -14.05 1.56
C GLU A 122 11.00 -12.89 2.31
N ASN A 123 10.19 -12.02 2.93
CA ASN A 123 10.56 -10.73 3.49
C ASN A 123 11.51 -9.95 2.56
N LYS A 124 11.04 -9.71 1.34
CA LYS A 124 11.86 -9.19 0.23
C LYS A 124 11.00 -8.39 -0.74
N ILE A 125 11.53 -7.28 -1.23
CA ILE A 125 10.93 -6.51 -2.33
C ILE A 125 11.54 -6.97 -3.66
N TYR A 126 10.71 -7.16 -4.67
CA TYR A 126 11.10 -7.32 -6.06
C TYR A 126 10.76 -6.03 -6.80
N ILE A 127 11.68 -5.53 -7.63
CA ILE A 127 11.49 -4.31 -8.44
C ILE A 127 11.72 -4.64 -9.91
N LEU A 128 10.83 -4.21 -10.81
CA LEU A 128 11.02 -4.32 -12.25
C LEU A 128 12.23 -3.49 -12.71
N GLY A 129 12.87 -3.91 -13.81
CA GLY A 129 14.09 -3.24 -14.27
C GLY A 129 14.40 -3.35 -15.75
N LYS A 130 13.52 -3.99 -16.52
CA LYS A 130 13.74 -4.20 -17.95
C LYS A 130 13.57 -2.89 -18.70
N ALA A 131 14.66 -2.44 -19.32
CA ALA A 131 14.63 -1.27 -20.19
C ALA A 131 13.55 -1.39 -21.27
N GLY A 132 12.75 -0.33 -21.43
CA GLY A 132 11.69 -0.28 -22.44
C GLY A 132 10.47 -1.14 -22.09
N ALA A 133 10.29 -1.55 -20.83
CA ALA A 133 9.06 -2.17 -20.34
C ALA A 133 8.44 -1.31 -19.24
N ASP A 134 8.94 -1.42 -18.03
CA ASP A 134 8.45 -0.73 -16.85
C ASP A 134 9.65 -0.06 -16.16
N THR A 135 9.47 1.17 -15.66
CA THR A 135 10.53 1.98 -15.06
C THR A 135 10.45 2.11 -13.54
N ASP A 136 9.75 1.19 -12.88
CA ASP A 136 9.61 1.07 -11.42
C ASP A 136 10.87 1.36 -10.59
N GLU A 137 12.05 1.01 -11.10
CA GLU A 137 13.31 1.30 -10.40
C GLU A 137 13.62 2.80 -10.21
N PHE A 138 12.86 3.68 -10.85
CA PHE A 138 12.92 5.13 -10.75
C PHE A 138 11.60 5.73 -10.23
N ASP A 139 10.56 4.91 -10.04
CA ASP A 139 9.26 5.36 -9.56
C ASP A 139 9.26 5.30 -8.03
N SER A 140 9.61 6.44 -7.40
CA SER A 140 9.81 6.53 -5.95
C SER A 140 8.57 6.13 -5.15
N HIS A 141 7.37 6.46 -5.63
CA HIS A 141 6.14 6.09 -4.94
C HIS A 141 5.90 4.59 -4.97
N VAL A 142 6.16 3.89 -6.09
CA VAL A 142 6.12 2.42 -6.16
C VAL A 142 7.10 1.84 -5.13
N ILE A 143 8.34 2.33 -5.11
CA ILE A 143 9.38 1.81 -4.20
C ILE A 143 9.02 2.04 -2.72
N VAL A 144 8.48 3.21 -2.36
CA VAL A 144 8.09 3.53 -0.98
C VAL A 144 6.81 2.79 -0.59
N HIS A 145 5.86 2.59 -1.51
CA HIS A 145 4.69 1.74 -1.31
C HIS A 145 5.11 0.33 -0.88
N GLU A 146 6.03 -0.31 -1.62
CA GLU A 146 6.53 -1.64 -1.28
C GLU A 146 7.33 -1.67 0.03
N TRP A 147 8.05 -0.57 0.32
CA TRP A 147 8.70 -0.39 1.61
C TRP A 147 7.68 -0.28 2.76
N GLY A 148 6.52 0.32 2.51
CA GLY A 148 5.38 0.38 3.42
C GLY A 148 4.90 -1.03 3.81
N HIS A 149 4.71 -1.92 2.84
CA HIS A 149 4.37 -3.31 3.15
C HIS A 149 5.46 -4.04 3.94
N PHE A 150 6.74 -3.77 3.65
CA PHE A 150 7.83 -4.26 4.50
C PHE A 150 7.70 -3.75 5.94
N PHE A 151 7.38 -2.47 6.13
CA PHE A 151 7.14 -1.88 7.45
C PHE A 151 5.96 -2.57 8.15
N GLU A 152 4.83 -2.76 7.47
CA GLU A 152 3.65 -3.41 8.05
C GLU A 152 3.97 -4.83 8.51
N GLN A 153 4.62 -5.62 7.65
CA GLN A 153 4.96 -7.01 7.91
C GLN A 153 6.00 -7.17 9.02
N SER A 154 6.94 -6.22 9.13
CA SER A 154 8.10 -6.34 10.01
C SER A 154 7.93 -5.69 11.38
N LEU A 155 7.26 -4.55 11.44
CA LEU A 155 7.13 -3.73 12.65
C LEU A 155 5.71 -3.70 13.18
N SER A 156 4.71 -3.74 12.30
CA SER A 156 3.28 -3.79 12.62
C SER A 156 2.76 -5.25 12.56
N ARG A 157 1.56 -5.44 12.01
CA ARG A 157 0.98 -6.69 11.52
C ARG A 157 0.27 -6.40 10.19
N ALA A 158 0.38 -7.31 9.23
CA ALA A 158 -0.38 -7.30 7.98
C ALA A 158 -1.10 -8.64 7.82
N ASP A 159 -2.43 -8.61 7.74
CA ASP A 159 -3.28 -9.81 7.55
C ASP A 159 -3.76 -9.97 6.09
N SER A 160 -3.27 -9.09 5.20
CA SER A 160 -3.62 -9.08 3.77
C SER A 160 -3.26 -10.41 3.10
N PRO A 161 -4.20 -11.04 2.36
CA PRO A 161 -3.89 -12.20 1.54
C PRO A 161 -3.18 -11.84 0.22
N GLY A 162 -3.00 -10.55 -0.09
CA GLY A 162 -2.52 -10.06 -1.39
C GLY A 162 -3.47 -10.40 -2.53
N GLY A 163 -2.94 -10.50 -3.75
CA GLY A 163 -3.68 -10.84 -4.97
C GLY A 163 -3.80 -9.65 -5.92
N PHE A 164 -4.43 -9.82 -7.08
CA PHE A 164 -4.60 -8.74 -8.07
C PHE A 164 -5.61 -7.68 -7.59
N HIS A 165 -5.30 -6.42 -7.78
CA HIS A 165 -6.15 -5.28 -7.43
C HIS A 165 -5.87 -4.08 -8.33
N GLY A 166 -6.75 -3.09 -8.26
CA GLY A 166 -6.55 -1.77 -8.82
C GLY A 166 -7.70 -0.83 -8.46
N ALA A 167 -7.56 0.42 -8.91
CA ALA A 167 -8.53 1.47 -8.63
C ALA A 167 -9.96 1.06 -9.00
N GLY A 168 -10.88 1.28 -8.05
CA GLY A 168 -12.31 0.99 -8.20
C GLY A 168 -12.74 -0.44 -7.87
N ASP A 169 -11.82 -1.33 -7.51
CA ASP A 169 -12.18 -2.65 -6.99
C ASP A 169 -12.84 -2.56 -5.59
N MET A 170 -13.80 -3.46 -5.33
CA MET A 170 -14.29 -3.71 -3.98
C MET A 170 -13.50 -4.87 -3.36
N LEU A 171 -12.44 -4.54 -2.63
CA LEU A 171 -11.44 -5.47 -2.15
C LEU A 171 -11.84 -6.15 -0.84
N ASP A 172 -11.19 -7.28 -0.53
CA ASP A 172 -11.09 -7.75 0.84
C ASP A 172 -10.53 -6.60 1.70
N PRO A 173 -11.14 -6.27 2.85
CA PRO A 173 -10.77 -5.10 3.64
C PRO A 173 -9.34 -5.13 4.18
N ARG A 174 -8.71 -6.31 4.26
CA ARG A 174 -7.30 -6.45 4.63
C ARG A 174 -6.38 -6.04 3.48
N VAL A 175 -6.80 -6.29 2.24
CA VAL A 175 -6.10 -5.81 1.03
C VAL A 175 -6.34 -4.31 0.89
N ALA A 176 -7.59 -3.85 0.94
CA ALA A 176 -7.92 -2.42 0.83
C ALA A 176 -7.09 -1.57 1.80
N PHE A 177 -6.94 -2.04 3.05
CA PHE A 177 -6.13 -1.36 4.04
C PHE A 177 -4.63 -1.37 3.69
N GLY A 178 -4.06 -2.53 3.37
CA GLY A 178 -2.62 -2.64 3.08
C GLY A 178 -2.23 -1.80 1.86
N GLU A 179 -2.97 -1.93 0.76
CA GLU A 179 -2.68 -1.21 -0.50
C GLU A 179 -2.89 0.30 -0.34
N GLY A 180 -3.99 0.70 0.31
CA GLY A 180 -4.26 2.10 0.63
C GLY A 180 -3.20 2.70 1.58
N TYR A 181 -2.73 1.92 2.55
CA TYR A 181 -1.63 2.32 3.43
C TYR A 181 -0.31 2.51 2.67
N GLY A 182 0.05 1.58 1.79
CA GLY A 182 1.26 1.69 0.96
C GLY A 182 1.26 2.98 0.12
N ASN A 183 0.13 3.26 -0.54
CA ASN A 183 -0.06 4.47 -1.34
C ASN A 183 0.01 5.75 -0.50
N ALA A 184 -0.73 5.80 0.60
CA ALA A 184 -0.77 6.96 1.48
C ALA A 184 0.61 7.24 2.08
N LEU A 185 1.30 6.20 2.55
CA LEU A 185 2.64 6.35 3.13
C LEU A 185 3.63 6.92 2.12
N ALA A 186 3.58 6.49 0.86
CA ALA A 186 4.42 7.07 -0.18
C ALA A 186 4.15 8.59 -0.33
N ALA A 187 2.88 8.99 -0.40
CA ALA A 187 2.48 10.39 -0.49
C ALA A 187 2.86 11.22 0.76
N MET A 188 2.80 10.64 1.96
CA MET A 188 3.19 11.32 3.21
C MET A 188 4.71 11.59 3.31
N LEU A 189 5.52 10.69 2.75
CA LEU A 189 6.97 10.67 2.97
C LEU A 189 7.77 11.26 1.80
N LEU A 190 7.15 11.38 0.63
CA LEU A 190 7.74 11.97 -0.56
C LEU A 190 7.22 13.40 -0.78
N PRO A 191 7.93 14.24 -1.56
CA PRO A 191 7.53 15.64 -1.75
C PRO A 191 6.21 15.86 -2.50
N GLU A 192 5.74 14.85 -3.23
CA GLU A 192 4.54 14.91 -4.06
C GLU A 192 3.43 13.97 -3.57
N SER A 193 2.20 14.47 -3.54
CA SER A 193 0.97 13.68 -3.28
C SER A 193 0.59 12.75 -4.43
N ILE A 194 1.21 12.93 -5.60
CA ILE A 194 0.91 12.19 -6.82
C ILE A 194 1.77 10.93 -6.89
N TYR A 195 1.11 9.78 -6.79
CA TYR A 195 1.69 8.50 -7.18
C TYR A 195 1.85 8.46 -8.70
N ALA A 196 3.05 8.14 -9.17
CA ALA A 196 3.33 7.94 -10.58
C ALA A 196 4.06 6.60 -10.80
N ASP A 197 3.51 5.80 -11.69
CA ASP A 197 4.08 4.56 -12.22
C ASP A 197 4.26 4.75 -13.73
N THR A 198 5.50 4.59 -14.20
CA THR A 198 5.88 4.90 -15.55
C THR A 198 6.29 3.66 -16.33
N ALA A 199 5.71 3.49 -17.52
CA ALA A 199 5.96 2.33 -18.36
C ALA A 199 5.97 2.67 -19.85
N TRP A 200 6.68 1.86 -20.62
CA TRP A 200 6.70 1.88 -22.08
C TRP A 200 5.57 1.01 -22.61
N LEU A 201 4.47 1.64 -23.01
CA LEU A 201 3.25 0.96 -23.44
C LEU A 201 3.00 1.07 -24.95
N GLY A 202 2.21 0.12 -25.46
CA GLY A 202 1.69 0.14 -26.83
C GLY A 202 2.68 -0.21 -27.95
N PRO A 203 2.20 -0.35 -29.20
CA PRO A 203 3.04 -0.69 -30.34
C PRO A 203 4.08 0.39 -30.63
N GLY A 204 5.37 0.04 -30.53
CA GLY A 204 6.49 0.96 -30.77
C GLY A 204 7.12 1.56 -29.52
N GLY A 205 6.56 1.30 -28.33
CA GLY A 205 7.10 1.74 -27.04
C GLY A 205 6.93 3.25 -26.82
N THR A 206 5.73 3.66 -26.42
CA THR A 206 5.46 5.03 -25.97
C THR A 206 5.64 5.09 -24.47
N LEU A 207 6.46 6.01 -23.96
CA LEU A 207 6.52 6.28 -22.53
C LEU A 207 5.17 6.87 -22.07
N SER A 208 4.53 6.19 -21.14
CA SER A 208 3.25 6.53 -20.54
C SER A 208 3.39 6.50 -19.01
N ALA A 209 2.47 7.18 -18.33
CA ALA A 209 2.37 7.13 -16.88
C ALA A 209 0.93 6.83 -16.48
N SER A 210 0.76 6.01 -15.45
CA SER A 210 -0.46 5.92 -14.65
C SER A 210 -0.20 6.52 -13.28
N GLY A 211 -1.25 7.02 -12.65
CA GLY A 211 -1.09 7.64 -11.36
C GLY A 211 -2.41 8.08 -10.77
N PHE A 212 -2.35 8.41 -9.49
CA PHE A 212 -3.43 8.98 -8.72
C PHE A 212 -2.84 9.98 -7.73
N ASP A 213 -3.68 10.93 -7.34
CA ASP A 213 -3.30 11.96 -6.39
C ASP A 213 -4.01 11.68 -5.06
N ALA A 214 -3.23 11.59 -3.98
CA ALA A 214 -3.76 11.39 -2.64
C ALA A 214 -4.53 12.61 -2.12
N GLU A 215 -4.26 13.80 -2.66
CA GLU A 215 -4.92 15.05 -2.27
C GLU A 215 -6.17 15.36 -3.12
N THR A 216 -6.24 14.84 -4.34
CA THR A 216 -7.38 15.16 -5.22
C THR A 216 -8.64 14.46 -4.72
N GLU A 217 -9.66 15.27 -4.43
CA GLU A 217 -11.03 14.86 -4.10
C GLU A 217 -11.52 13.67 -4.96
N PRO A 218 -12.11 12.63 -4.35
CA PRO A 218 -12.58 11.46 -5.07
C PRO A 218 -13.64 11.82 -6.10
N SER A 219 -13.55 11.18 -7.27
CA SER A 219 -14.56 11.27 -8.31
C SER A 219 -15.18 9.90 -8.57
N PRO A 220 -16.46 9.83 -8.98
CA PRO A 220 -17.09 8.54 -9.34
C PRO A 220 -16.39 7.78 -10.47
N THR A 221 -15.45 8.42 -11.18
CA THR A 221 -14.64 7.81 -12.23
C THR A 221 -13.34 7.20 -11.73
N ASP A 222 -12.76 7.72 -10.64
CA ASP A 222 -11.53 7.18 -10.05
C ASP A 222 -11.79 6.20 -8.90
N ASP A 223 -12.84 6.44 -8.11
CA ASP A 223 -13.30 5.57 -7.04
C ASP A 223 -14.81 5.33 -7.18
N PRO A 224 -15.23 4.42 -8.09
CA PRO A 224 -16.64 4.10 -8.32
C PRO A 224 -17.32 3.39 -7.13
N HIS A 225 -16.56 2.89 -6.15
CA HIS A 225 -17.07 2.15 -5.01
C HIS A 225 -16.43 2.63 -3.69
N PRO A 226 -16.61 3.91 -3.33
CA PRO A 226 -15.96 4.47 -2.15
C PRO A 226 -16.40 3.78 -0.86
N GLY A 227 -15.50 3.77 0.12
CA GLY A 227 -15.74 3.17 1.43
C GLY A 227 -14.63 2.23 1.89
N PRO A 228 -14.90 1.39 2.91
CA PRO A 228 -13.87 0.64 3.63
C PRO A 228 -13.27 -0.54 2.86
N PHE A 229 -13.73 -0.78 1.63
CA PHE A 229 -13.24 -1.82 0.73
C PHE A 229 -12.52 -1.24 -0.50
N SER A 230 -12.37 0.08 -0.57
CA SER A 230 -11.65 0.76 -1.64
C SER A 230 -10.27 1.20 -1.14
N GLU A 231 -9.22 0.76 -1.84
CA GLU A 231 -7.85 1.24 -1.59
C GLU A 231 -7.73 2.75 -1.85
N MET A 232 -8.51 3.28 -2.81
CA MET A 232 -8.52 4.70 -3.15
C MET A 232 -9.17 5.56 -2.07
N SER A 233 -10.23 5.06 -1.43
CA SER A 233 -10.80 5.72 -0.25
C SER A 233 -9.84 5.68 0.93
N ILE A 234 -9.19 4.54 1.17
CA ILE A 234 -8.28 4.39 2.31
C ILE A 234 -7.02 5.23 2.14
N GLN A 235 -6.44 5.31 0.94
CA GLN A 235 -5.21 6.08 0.76
C GLN A 235 -5.44 7.57 1.05
N ARG A 236 -6.56 8.12 0.54
CA ARG A 236 -6.90 9.54 0.69
C ARG A 236 -7.26 9.84 2.13
N LEU A 237 -8.09 8.99 2.75
CA LEU A 237 -8.35 9.07 4.19
C LEU A 237 -7.07 9.09 5.01
N LEU A 238 -6.13 8.16 4.77
CA LEU A 238 -4.89 8.12 5.54
C LEU A 238 -4.03 9.34 5.29
N TYR A 239 -3.97 9.82 4.04
CA TYR A 239 -3.24 11.04 3.68
C TYR A 239 -3.84 12.27 4.36
N ASP A 240 -5.15 12.51 4.27
CA ASP A 240 -5.89 13.59 4.96
C ASP A 240 -5.80 13.51 6.50
N LEU A 241 -5.63 12.32 7.05
CA LEU A 241 -5.35 12.19 8.48
C LEU A 241 -3.99 12.81 8.84
N TYR A 242 -3.03 12.81 7.92
CA TYR A 242 -1.64 13.19 8.14
C TYR A 242 -1.32 14.61 7.68
N ASP A 243 -1.69 14.97 6.46
CA ASP A 243 -1.38 16.29 5.93
C ASP A 243 -2.28 17.32 6.60
N SER A 244 -1.76 18.53 6.79
CA SER A 244 -2.52 19.57 7.48
C SER A 244 -3.31 20.36 6.44
N GLY A 245 -4.43 19.84 5.96
CA GLY A 245 -5.30 20.41 4.94
C GLY A 245 -6.13 21.59 5.46
N THR A 246 -5.48 22.62 6.00
CA THR A 246 -6.15 23.88 6.40
C THR A 246 -6.89 24.59 5.26
N SER A 247 -6.73 24.12 4.03
CA SER A 247 -7.41 24.55 2.81
C SER A 247 -8.76 23.85 2.56
N GLU A 248 -9.06 22.74 3.22
CA GLU A 248 -10.23 21.90 2.93
C GLU A 248 -11.25 21.93 4.07
N ALA A 249 -12.53 21.78 3.74
CA ALA A 249 -13.60 21.88 4.72
C ALA A 249 -13.83 20.57 5.50
N HIS A 250 -13.37 19.44 4.94
CA HIS A 250 -13.54 18.09 5.47
C HIS A 250 -12.29 17.62 6.22
N ASP A 251 -11.09 18.05 5.79
CA ASP A 251 -9.86 17.88 6.56
C ASP A 251 -9.66 19.04 7.56
N ARG A 252 -9.65 18.71 8.84
CA ARG A 252 -9.35 19.64 9.94
C ARG A 252 -8.38 19.02 10.95
N MET A 253 -7.73 17.94 10.57
CA MET A 253 -6.91 17.15 11.47
C MET A 253 -5.49 17.05 10.95
N THR A 254 -4.58 16.72 11.85
CA THR A 254 -3.19 16.50 11.49
C THR A 254 -2.64 15.53 12.52
N VAL A 255 -2.45 14.29 12.10
CA VAL A 255 -1.86 13.22 12.88
C VAL A 255 -0.40 13.13 12.47
N ASP A 256 0.51 13.37 13.41
CA ASP A 256 1.93 13.28 13.08
C ASP A 256 2.36 11.82 12.78
N LEU A 257 3.45 11.68 12.02
CA LEU A 257 4.01 10.38 11.65
C LEU A 257 4.34 9.50 12.87
N GLY A 258 4.65 10.13 14.01
CA GLY A 258 4.91 9.42 15.26
C GLY A 258 3.67 8.73 15.83
N THR A 259 2.52 9.38 15.73
CA THR A 259 1.22 8.87 16.15
C THR A 259 0.78 7.74 15.21
N LEU A 260 0.96 7.90 13.89
CA LEU A 260 0.74 6.81 12.92
C LEU A 260 1.61 5.59 13.25
N TYR A 261 2.90 5.82 13.55
CA TYR A 261 3.81 4.76 13.99
C TYR A 261 3.27 4.05 15.24
N ASP A 262 2.88 4.80 16.28
CA ASP A 262 2.42 4.24 17.55
C ASP A 262 1.16 3.37 17.37
N VAL A 263 0.23 3.77 16.49
CA VAL A 263 -0.95 2.97 16.12
C VAL A 263 -0.53 1.67 15.43
N LEU A 264 0.35 1.76 14.43
CA LEU A 264 0.79 0.61 13.63
C LEU A 264 1.51 -0.41 14.52
N VAL A 265 2.54 0.00 15.26
CA VAL A 265 3.34 -0.93 16.07
C VAL A 265 2.68 -1.35 17.39
N GLY A 266 1.60 -0.66 17.79
CA GLY A 266 0.85 -0.90 19.03
C GLY A 266 -0.50 -1.59 18.79
N PRO A 267 -1.62 -0.85 18.81
CA PRO A 267 -2.97 -1.43 18.71
C PRO A 267 -3.19 -2.20 17.41
N GLN A 268 -2.73 -1.71 16.25
CA GLN A 268 -2.90 -2.43 14.97
C GLN A 268 -2.17 -3.78 14.98
N LYS A 269 -0.96 -3.83 15.53
CA LYS A 269 -0.20 -5.08 15.69
C LYS A 269 -0.85 -6.09 16.63
N THR A 270 -1.48 -5.61 17.70
CA THR A 270 -1.90 -6.45 18.83
C THR A 270 -3.40 -6.77 18.88
N THR A 271 -4.20 -6.15 18.00
CA THR A 271 -5.65 -6.32 17.89
C THR A 271 -6.08 -7.77 17.71
N GLU A 272 -7.28 -8.12 18.18
CA GLU A 272 -7.88 -9.43 17.94
C GLU A 272 -8.63 -9.54 16.62
N ALA A 273 -9.11 -8.42 16.08
CA ALA A 273 -9.73 -8.33 14.77
C ALA A 273 -8.69 -8.53 13.65
N MET A 274 -9.12 -8.62 12.40
CA MET A 274 -8.18 -8.55 11.27
C MET A 274 -7.68 -7.12 11.06
N THR A 275 -6.47 -6.95 10.53
CA THR A 275 -5.94 -5.62 10.19
C THR A 275 -6.70 -5.03 9.02
N THR A 276 -7.51 -4.01 9.30
CA THR A 276 -8.34 -3.27 8.35
C THR A 276 -8.31 -1.79 8.71
N ILE A 277 -8.98 -0.94 7.93
CA ILE A 277 -9.18 0.46 8.33
C ILE A 277 -9.93 0.57 9.67
N GLY A 278 -10.83 -0.37 9.98
CA GLY A 278 -11.55 -0.40 11.26
C GLY A 278 -10.62 -0.60 12.47
N SER A 279 -9.70 -1.55 12.39
CA SER A 279 -8.75 -1.78 13.50
C SER A 279 -7.76 -0.64 13.66
N PHE A 280 -7.35 -0.02 12.54
CA PHE A 280 -6.44 1.12 12.55
C PHE A 280 -7.10 2.33 13.20
N VAL A 281 -8.30 2.70 12.74
CA VAL A 281 -9.00 3.90 13.26
C VAL A 281 -9.40 3.73 14.72
N ALA A 282 -9.81 2.54 15.15
CA ALA A 282 -10.05 2.27 16.56
C ALA A 282 -8.79 2.53 17.40
N GLY A 283 -7.63 2.04 16.94
CA GLY A 283 -6.35 2.30 17.59
C GLY A 283 -5.90 3.77 17.53
N LEU A 284 -6.24 4.50 16.47
CA LEU A 284 -5.96 5.93 16.30
C LEU A 284 -6.76 6.78 17.28
N LYS A 285 -8.06 6.51 17.44
CA LYS A 285 -8.93 7.26 18.37
C LYS A 285 -8.53 7.08 19.84
N ASP A 286 -7.83 6.00 20.16
CA ASP A 286 -7.26 5.77 21.49
C ASP A 286 -5.94 6.54 21.74
N GLN A 287 -5.36 7.18 20.72
CA GLN A 287 -4.12 7.94 20.88
C GLN A 287 -4.36 9.28 21.60
N PRO A 288 -3.43 9.72 22.46
CA PRO A 288 -3.54 11.00 23.15
C PRO A 288 -3.62 12.18 22.16
N GLY A 289 -4.62 13.05 22.35
CA GLY A 289 -4.76 14.28 21.57
C GLY A 289 -5.47 14.14 20.23
N VAL A 290 -5.87 12.92 19.84
CA VAL A 290 -6.69 12.71 18.64
C VAL A 290 -8.12 13.18 18.88
N ASP A 291 -8.62 14.09 18.05
CA ASP A 291 -10.02 14.51 18.04
C ASP A 291 -10.88 13.45 17.34
N THR A 292 -11.55 12.61 18.13
CA THR A 292 -12.36 11.51 17.60
C THR A 292 -13.54 11.97 16.75
N ALA A 293 -14.08 13.18 17.01
CA ALA A 293 -15.20 13.71 16.25
C ALA A 293 -14.74 14.23 14.88
N ALA A 294 -13.53 14.80 14.81
CA ALA A 294 -12.89 15.16 13.54
C ALA A 294 -12.58 13.89 12.70
N VAL A 295 -12.04 12.85 13.34
CA VAL A 295 -11.84 11.54 12.68
C VAL A 295 -13.14 11.03 12.07
N ASP A 296 -14.25 11.05 12.83
CA ASP A 296 -15.56 10.57 12.34
C ASP A 296 -16.12 11.42 11.19
N ALA A 297 -15.86 12.73 11.19
CA ALA A 297 -16.25 13.60 10.10
C ALA A 297 -15.47 13.28 8.81
N LEU A 298 -14.17 13.00 8.93
CA LEU A 298 -13.32 12.63 7.80
C LEU A 298 -13.68 11.23 7.26
N LEU A 299 -13.93 10.25 8.14
CA LEU A 299 -14.42 8.93 7.72
C LEU A 299 -15.70 9.04 6.88
N ALA A 300 -16.65 9.88 7.32
CA ALA A 300 -17.91 10.06 6.64
C ALA A 300 -17.74 10.65 5.22
N HIS A 301 -16.71 11.47 4.99
CA HIS A 301 -16.35 11.99 3.67
C HIS A 301 -16.01 10.84 2.69
N TYR A 302 -15.30 9.83 3.18
CA TYR A 302 -14.90 8.64 2.42
C TYR A 302 -15.91 7.48 2.48
N GLU A 303 -17.17 7.76 2.81
CA GLU A 303 -18.24 6.76 2.95
C GLU A 303 -17.92 5.60 3.94
N ILE A 304 -17.18 5.92 5.00
CA ILE A 304 -16.88 5.04 6.12
C ILE A 304 -17.64 5.56 7.35
N GLY A 305 -18.41 4.69 7.98
CA GLY A 305 -19.15 4.98 9.20
C GLY A 305 -18.23 5.17 10.42
N PRO A 306 -18.77 5.72 11.52
CA PRO A 306 -17.97 6.03 12.70
C PRO A 306 -17.47 4.75 13.37
N ILE A 307 -16.15 4.55 13.38
CA ILE A 307 -15.55 3.34 13.95
C ILE A 307 -15.40 3.46 15.47
N THR A 308 -15.95 2.51 16.21
CA THR A 308 -15.95 2.51 17.69
C THR A 308 -15.19 1.34 18.30
N THR A 309 -14.96 0.26 17.55
CA THR A 309 -14.14 -0.88 17.98
C THR A 309 -13.27 -1.39 16.83
N PRO A 310 -12.22 -2.19 17.11
CA PRO A 310 -11.40 -2.77 16.05
C PRO A 310 -12.13 -3.72 15.10
N TRP A 311 -13.36 -4.14 15.43
CA TRP A 311 -14.20 -4.99 14.59
C TRP A 311 -15.01 -4.18 13.57
N GLY A 312 -14.85 -2.86 13.54
CA GLY A 312 -15.56 -1.97 12.62
C GLY A 312 -16.93 -1.51 13.14
N ASP A 313 -17.26 -1.75 14.41
CA ASP A 313 -18.56 -1.37 14.98
C ASP A 313 -18.86 0.11 14.74
N GLY A 314 -20.01 0.39 14.13
CA GLY A 314 -20.50 1.73 13.76
C GLY A 314 -20.39 2.01 12.26
N ASP A 315 -19.57 1.28 11.50
CA ASP A 315 -19.69 1.14 10.05
C ASP A 315 -20.31 -0.22 9.71
N SER A 316 -21.51 -0.22 9.12
CA SER A 316 -22.21 -1.47 8.82
C SER A 316 -21.49 -2.33 7.77
N LYS A 317 -20.77 -1.71 6.81
CA LYS A 317 -20.06 -2.47 5.77
C LYS A 317 -18.97 -3.33 6.41
N LEU A 318 -18.19 -2.76 7.35
CA LEU A 318 -17.14 -3.44 8.11
C LEU A 318 -17.70 -4.37 9.18
N SER A 319 -18.64 -3.94 10.02
CA SER A 319 -19.15 -4.81 11.09
C SER A 319 -19.85 -6.05 10.53
N ASP A 320 -20.62 -5.89 9.44
CA ASP A 320 -21.40 -6.98 8.85
C ASP A 320 -20.53 -8.01 8.11
N MET A 321 -19.25 -7.72 7.88
CA MET A 321 -18.32 -8.72 7.34
C MET A 321 -18.02 -9.84 8.34
N TYR A 322 -18.17 -9.57 9.65
CA TYR A 322 -17.98 -10.53 10.72
C TYR A 322 -19.31 -11.14 11.16
N THR A 323 -19.52 -12.41 10.86
CA THR A 323 -20.62 -13.19 11.42
C THR A 323 -20.27 -13.63 12.85
N PRO A 324 -20.94 -13.12 13.90
CA PRO A 324 -20.69 -13.56 15.26
C PRO A 324 -21.23 -14.98 15.47
N VAL A 325 -20.38 -15.87 15.96
CA VAL A 325 -20.74 -17.23 16.35
C VAL A 325 -20.71 -17.30 17.88
N SER A 326 -21.88 -17.09 18.48
CA SER A 326 -22.05 -16.94 19.92
C SER A 326 -22.06 -18.26 20.69
N LEU A 327 -22.36 -19.39 20.03
CA LEU A 327 -22.39 -20.71 20.62
C LEU A 327 -21.90 -21.77 19.62
N LEU A 328 -21.22 -22.80 20.12
CA LEU A 328 -20.93 -24.02 19.38
C LEU A 328 -21.83 -25.16 19.90
N PRO A 329 -22.32 -26.07 19.03
CA PRO A 329 -22.10 -26.09 17.58
C PRO A 329 -22.87 -24.98 16.85
N TYR A 330 -22.23 -24.44 15.82
CA TYR A 330 -22.80 -23.49 14.87
C TYR A 330 -23.01 -24.18 13.54
N ALA A 331 -24.17 -23.96 12.94
CA ALA A 331 -24.49 -24.35 11.57
C ALA A 331 -25.19 -23.17 10.90
N GLY A 332 -24.62 -22.69 9.80
CA GLY A 332 -25.13 -21.56 9.04
C GLY A 332 -24.75 -21.64 7.58
N SER A 333 -24.94 -20.54 6.85
CA SER A 333 -24.55 -20.42 5.46
C SER A 333 -24.03 -19.03 5.15
N ALA A 334 -23.11 -18.94 4.19
CA ALA A 334 -22.75 -17.71 3.51
C ALA A 334 -23.21 -17.78 2.04
N ASN A 335 -23.42 -16.63 1.42
CA ASN A 335 -23.63 -16.55 -0.01
C ASN A 335 -22.52 -15.69 -0.61
N LEU A 336 -21.62 -16.33 -1.35
CA LEU A 336 -20.54 -15.66 -2.07
C LEU A 336 -21.01 -15.32 -3.48
N ASP A 337 -20.29 -14.45 -4.17
CA ASP A 337 -20.55 -14.14 -5.58
C ASP A 337 -19.32 -14.45 -6.43
N GLY A 338 -19.53 -15.26 -7.47
CA GLY A 338 -18.47 -15.66 -8.39
C GLY A 338 -18.17 -14.59 -9.44
N GLY A 339 -17.15 -14.82 -10.26
CA GLY A 339 -16.70 -13.86 -11.28
C GLY A 339 -15.72 -12.82 -10.74
N TYR A 340 -15.26 -13.00 -9.51
CA TYR A 340 -14.30 -12.14 -8.84
C TYR A 340 -13.08 -12.94 -8.37
N GLU A 341 -11.93 -12.28 -8.27
CA GLU A 341 -10.73 -12.84 -7.66
C GLU A 341 -10.94 -13.12 -6.17
N PHE A 342 -10.18 -14.07 -5.63
CA PHE A 342 -10.30 -14.52 -4.23
C PHE A 342 -10.08 -13.40 -3.19
N ASN A 343 -9.44 -12.30 -3.59
CA ASN A 343 -9.12 -11.17 -2.74
C ASN A 343 -10.14 -10.01 -2.85
N LYS A 344 -11.31 -10.26 -3.46
CA LYS A 344 -12.42 -9.30 -3.51
C LYS A 344 -13.42 -9.53 -2.38
N ARG A 345 -14.14 -8.49 -1.96
CA ARG A 345 -15.11 -8.56 -0.85
C ARG A 345 -16.17 -9.64 -1.09
N GLN A 346 -16.59 -9.81 -2.35
CA GLN A 346 -17.63 -10.75 -2.80
C GLN A 346 -17.27 -12.22 -2.58
N GLN A 347 -15.97 -12.55 -2.55
CA GLN A 347 -15.48 -13.91 -2.37
C GLN A 347 -15.12 -14.23 -0.93
N ASN A 348 -15.37 -13.33 0.04
CA ASN A 348 -14.94 -13.52 1.42
C ASN A 348 -16.06 -13.34 2.44
N GLN A 349 -16.12 -14.20 3.45
CA GLN A 349 -16.97 -14.04 4.63
C GLN A 349 -16.21 -14.46 5.89
N TYR A 350 -16.40 -13.73 6.99
CA TYR A 350 -15.68 -13.97 8.24
C TYR A 350 -16.64 -14.47 9.32
N PHE A 351 -16.18 -15.41 10.14
CA PHE A 351 -16.93 -15.92 11.29
C PHE A 351 -16.07 -15.78 12.54
N VAL A 352 -16.61 -15.23 13.61
CA VAL A 352 -15.86 -14.92 14.83
C VAL A 352 -16.44 -15.68 16.01
N PHE A 353 -15.60 -16.41 16.74
CA PHE A 353 -16.01 -17.12 17.95
C PHE A 353 -14.94 -17.07 19.03
N SER A 354 -15.34 -17.39 20.27
CA SER A 354 -14.43 -17.53 21.40
C SER A 354 -14.16 -19.00 21.69
N GLY A 355 -12.89 -19.38 21.86
CA GLY A 355 -12.51 -20.75 22.19
C GLY A 355 -12.96 -21.16 23.58
N SER A 356 -13.39 -22.43 23.73
CA SER A 356 -13.77 -23.03 25.02
C SER A 356 -12.59 -23.71 25.73
N GLY A 357 -11.51 -24.05 25.02
CA GLY A 357 -10.44 -24.93 25.51
C GLY A 357 -10.42 -26.30 24.82
N ASP A 358 -11.44 -26.59 24.01
CA ASP A 358 -11.65 -27.89 23.38
C ASP A 358 -11.15 -27.96 21.93
N ARG A 359 -11.23 -29.16 21.35
CA ARG A 359 -11.06 -29.35 19.91
C ARG A 359 -12.24 -28.71 19.18
N VAL A 360 -11.96 -27.97 18.12
CA VAL A 360 -12.95 -27.39 17.23
C VAL A 360 -12.76 -27.97 15.83
N THR A 361 -13.86 -28.39 15.22
CA THR A 361 -13.92 -28.80 13.81
C THR A 361 -14.62 -27.69 13.02
N VAL A 362 -13.98 -27.22 11.95
CA VAL A 362 -14.54 -26.23 11.02
C VAL A 362 -14.75 -26.92 9.68
N SER A 363 -15.92 -26.73 9.08
CA SER A 363 -16.27 -27.29 7.77
C SER A 363 -16.98 -26.25 6.91
N ALA A 364 -16.70 -26.26 5.60
CA ALA A 364 -17.45 -25.52 4.60
C ALA A 364 -17.81 -26.45 3.43
N THR A 365 -19.07 -26.45 3.03
CA THR A 365 -19.59 -27.29 1.93
C THR A 365 -20.18 -26.44 0.83
N SER A 366 -19.71 -26.61 -0.41
CA SER A 366 -20.24 -25.93 -1.60
C SER A 366 -20.09 -26.81 -2.86
N ASP A 367 -20.90 -26.51 -3.88
CA ASP A 367 -20.76 -27.11 -5.22
C ASP A 367 -19.64 -26.44 -6.04
N ASP A 368 -19.21 -25.24 -5.62
CA ASP A 368 -18.12 -24.46 -6.20
C ASP A 368 -16.89 -24.47 -5.26
N ASP A 369 -15.74 -24.09 -5.79
CA ASP A 369 -14.46 -24.11 -5.08
C ASP A 369 -14.39 -23.04 -3.98
N VAL A 370 -14.02 -23.49 -2.76
CA VAL A 370 -13.91 -22.67 -1.56
C VAL A 370 -12.75 -23.17 -0.69
N SER A 371 -12.16 -22.28 0.08
CA SER A 371 -11.23 -22.61 1.16
C SER A 371 -11.71 -22.04 2.49
N ILE A 372 -11.23 -22.64 3.58
CA ILE A 372 -11.43 -22.14 4.93
C ILE A 372 -10.11 -22.09 5.68
N ALA A 373 -9.88 -21.00 6.41
CA ALA A 373 -8.74 -20.87 7.31
C ALA A 373 -9.15 -20.18 8.61
N VAL A 374 -8.59 -20.61 9.73
CA VAL A 374 -8.79 -19.98 11.03
C VAL A 374 -7.53 -19.26 11.48
N TYR A 375 -7.75 -18.06 12.03
CA TYR A 375 -6.71 -17.16 12.48
C TYR A 375 -6.95 -16.78 13.95
N HIS A 376 -5.85 -16.50 14.65
CA HIS A 376 -5.87 -15.87 15.97
C HIS A 376 -4.91 -14.68 15.95
N LYS A 377 -5.44 -13.45 16.13
CA LYS A 377 -4.66 -12.21 16.02
C LYS A 377 -3.86 -12.14 14.71
N GLY A 378 -4.50 -12.45 13.59
CA GLY A 378 -3.86 -12.46 12.27
C GLY A 378 -2.97 -13.67 11.97
N ALA A 379 -2.52 -14.42 12.99
CA ALA A 379 -1.68 -15.60 12.76
C ALA A 379 -2.53 -16.79 12.29
N TRP A 380 -2.12 -17.42 11.18
CA TRP A 380 -2.72 -18.65 10.69
C TRP A 380 -2.60 -19.76 11.74
N VAL A 381 -3.71 -20.44 12.04
CA VAL A 381 -3.77 -21.54 13.01
C VAL A 381 -4.00 -22.89 12.32
N ALA A 382 -4.97 -22.95 11.41
CA ALA A 382 -5.30 -24.14 10.61
C ALA A 382 -6.13 -23.74 9.38
N GLY A 383 -6.27 -24.63 8.40
CA GLY A 383 -7.09 -24.40 7.21
C GLY A 383 -7.23 -25.63 6.33
N ALA A 384 -8.13 -25.56 5.36
CA ALA A 384 -8.38 -26.58 4.36
C ALA A 384 -8.72 -25.94 3.00
N ASP A 385 -8.13 -26.53 1.95
CA ASP A 385 -8.27 -26.18 0.54
C ASP A 385 -7.82 -27.41 -0.28
N GLN A 386 -8.65 -28.45 -0.31
CA GLN A 386 -8.30 -29.76 -0.88
C GLN A 386 -9.18 -30.15 -2.07
N SER A 387 -10.34 -29.53 -2.24
CA SER A 387 -11.42 -29.96 -3.12
C SER A 387 -12.00 -28.77 -3.87
N LEU A 388 -12.10 -28.89 -5.20
CA LEU A 388 -12.75 -27.87 -6.05
C LEU A 388 -14.29 -27.85 -5.92
N SER A 389 -14.85 -28.82 -5.20
CA SER A 389 -16.25 -28.92 -4.81
C SER A 389 -16.39 -29.96 -3.70
N GLY A 390 -17.47 -29.89 -2.93
CA GLY A 390 -17.72 -30.77 -1.79
C GLY A 390 -17.42 -30.06 -0.47
N THR A 391 -16.74 -30.73 0.45
CA THR A 391 -16.56 -30.23 1.82
C THR A 391 -15.08 -30.07 2.15
N GLU A 392 -14.70 -28.84 2.47
CA GLU A 392 -13.46 -28.52 3.17
C GLU A 392 -13.64 -28.74 4.67
N THR A 393 -12.65 -29.31 5.35
CA THR A 393 -12.71 -29.57 6.79
C THR A 393 -11.32 -29.63 7.41
N PHE A 394 -11.20 -29.02 8.59
CA PHE A 394 -10.03 -29.20 9.45
C PHE A 394 -10.42 -29.16 10.93
N ASP A 395 -9.48 -29.60 11.77
CA ASP A 395 -9.59 -29.58 13.22
C ASP A 395 -8.43 -28.80 13.84
N PHE A 396 -8.69 -28.13 14.96
CA PHE A 396 -7.64 -27.54 15.79
C PHE A 396 -8.08 -27.47 17.25
N HIS A 397 -7.13 -27.23 18.16
CA HIS A 397 -7.44 -27.00 19.58
C HIS A 397 -7.58 -25.50 19.86
N ALA A 398 -8.79 -25.06 20.19
CA ALA A 398 -9.07 -23.68 20.55
C ALA A 398 -8.78 -23.44 22.03
N GLN A 399 -8.11 -22.34 22.37
CA GLN A 399 -7.78 -22.02 23.76
C GLN A 399 -8.92 -21.21 24.41
N THR A 400 -9.20 -21.49 25.68
CA THR A 400 -10.25 -20.81 26.44
C THR A 400 -10.08 -19.29 26.41
N GLY A 401 -11.15 -18.58 26.03
CA GLY A 401 -11.21 -17.11 26.04
C GLY A 401 -10.45 -16.40 24.91
N ARG A 402 -9.74 -17.13 24.04
CA ARG A 402 -9.15 -16.53 22.83
C ARG A 402 -10.21 -16.37 21.75
N ARG A 403 -10.18 -15.24 21.05
CA ARG A 403 -10.97 -15.05 19.84
C ARG A 403 -10.27 -15.64 18.62
N TYR A 404 -11.09 -16.28 17.78
CA TYR A 404 -10.68 -16.87 16.51
C TYR A 404 -11.54 -16.28 15.40
N VAL A 405 -10.93 -16.07 14.24
CA VAL A 405 -11.60 -15.60 13.03
C VAL A 405 -11.43 -16.68 11.96
N VAL A 406 -12.53 -17.29 11.54
CA VAL A 406 -12.57 -18.17 10.37
C VAL A 406 -12.84 -17.30 9.15
N VAL A 407 -11.98 -17.39 8.14
CA VAL A 407 -12.17 -16.78 6.83
C VAL A 407 -12.61 -17.89 5.88
N LEU A 408 -13.79 -17.71 5.31
CA LEU A 408 -14.27 -18.47 4.14
C LEU A 408 -13.91 -17.65 2.90
N THR A 409 -13.18 -18.27 1.98
CA THR A 409 -12.76 -17.65 0.71
C THR A 409 -13.24 -18.49 -0.47
N GLY A 410 -13.79 -17.84 -1.48
CA GLY A 410 -14.32 -18.47 -2.68
C GLY A 410 -13.43 -18.28 -3.91
N PHE A 411 -13.51 -19.24 -4.85
CA PHE A 411 -12.69 -19.25 -6.08
C PHE A 411 -13.51 -19.41 -7.36
N LYS A 412 -14.84 -19.31 -7.27
CA LYS A 412 -15.71 -19.42 -8.45
C LYS A 412 -15.42 -18.32 -9.47
N SER A 413 -14.86 -18.71 -10.61
CA SER A 413 -14.50 -17.77 -11.69
C SER A 413 -15.67 -17.30 -12.54
N SER A 414 -16.82 -17.99 -12.49
CA SER A 414 -18.02 -17.62 -13.25
C SER A 414 -18.95 -16.72 -12.43
N PRO A 415 -19.55 -15.66 -13.04
CA PRO A 415 -20.48 -14.78 -12.33
C PRO A 415 -21.69 -15.49 -11.73
N GLY A 416 -22.14 -15.02 -10.57
CA GLY A 416 -23.40 -15.43 -9.95
C GLY A 416 -23.23 -15.97 -8.54
N GLY A 417 -24.21 -15.62 -7.70
CA GLY A 417 -24.24 -16.01 -6.29
C GLY A 417 -24.25 -17.53 -6.10
N TYR A 418 -23.52 -18.00 -5.11
CA TYR A 418 -23.47 -19.42 -4.74
C TYR A 418 -23.44 -19.60 -3.22
N PRO A 419 -24.26 -20.53 -2.69
CA PRO A 419 -24.33 -20.79 -1.26
C PRO A 419 -23.16 -21.65 -0.80
N VAL A 420 -22.69 -21.40 0.41
CA VAL A 420 -21.72 -22.22 1.14
C VAL A 420 -22.30 -22.52 2.51
N SER A 421 -22.47 -23.81 2.83
CA SER A 421 -22.87 -24.22 4.18
C SER A 421 -21.64 -24.22 5.08
N VAL A 422 -21.72 -23.61 6.26
CA VAL A 422 -20.60 -23.49 7.21
C VAL A 422 -20.98 -24.13 8.54
N SER A 423 -20.09 -24.95 9.09
CA SER A 423 -20.25 -25.60 10.38
C SER A 423 -19.01 -25.37 11.24
N ILE A 424 -19.21 -25.00 12.51
CA ILE A 424 -18.15 -24.89 13.51
C ILE A 424 -18.64 -25.67 14.73
N THR A 425 -17.95 -26.74 15.09
CA THR A 425 -18.41 -27.65 16.15
C THR A 425 -17.32 -27.89 17.18
N SER A 426 -17.73 -28.17 18.41
CA SER A 426 -16.89 -28.56 19.54
C SER A 426 -17.58 -29.72 20.27
N PRO A 427 -16.83 -30.68 20.84
CA PRO A 427 -17.37 -31.81 21.62
C PRO A 427 -18.29 -31.41 22.78
#